data_AF-A0A957MDS3-F1
#
_entry.id   AF-A0A957MDS3-F1
#
_cell.length_a   1.000
_cell.length_b   1.000
_cell.length_c   1.000
_cell.angle_alpha   90.00
_cell.angle_beta   90.00
_cell.angle_gamma   90.00
#
_symmetry.space_group_name_H-M   'P 1'
#
loop_
_entity.id
_entity.type
_entity.pdbx_description
1 polymer ?
#
loop_
_entity_poly.entity_id
_entity_poly.type
_entity_poly.pdbx_seq_one_letter_code
_entity_poly.pdbx_strand_id
1 'polypeptide(L)'
;WDAETFSRTWRDFADAMRAVDPSIVLIGPEIHQWAGRDNVDPKDSAGRDWLRTFLQVNGDAVDVVSIHRYPFPNNAERTPAAADDLRADAQQWTQIVRSLRDVIRAETGRDLPVAITEMNSHWSQAVSGAATPDSHLSAIWLGDVLGRLVMEKVDIMTQFLLVSGSESGFGLLERYGPRPAYFTYQMYKHFGDQLHFAATDDPLVTVYAAGREDGALTVLLINLKDEEVTKPLRIAGLADGTVAEVIRFDREHNAEPDGTLTVGAAAEVTLPPESMTLLVIQ
;
A
#
# COMPACT_ATOMS: atom_id res chain seq x y z
N TRP A 1 27.43 1.44 10.50
CA TRP A 1 28.01 2.02 9.28
C TRP A 1 27.56 3.47 9.18
N ASP A 2 28.21 4.30 8.38
CA ASP A 2 27.69 5.60 7.99
C ASP A 2 27.16 5.56 6.54
N ALA A 3 26.49 6.63 6.11
CA ALA A 3 25.79 6.64 4.82
C ALA A 3 26.73 6.44 3.62
N GLU A 4 27.92 7.05 3.67
CA GLU A 4 28.92 6.91 2.61
C GLU A 4 29.53 5.50 2.57
N THR A 5 29.92 4.95 3.72
CA THR A 5 30.51 3.60 3.80
C THR A 5 29.51 2.56 3.31
N PHE A 6 28.25 2.67 3.72
CA PHE A 6 27.19 1.80 3.23
C PHE A 6 27.03 1.89 1.71
N SER A 7 26.97 3.12 1.18
CA SER A 7 26.74 3.33 -0.25
C SER A 7 27.88 2.77 -1.10
N ARG A 8 29.14 2.98 -0.68
CA ARG A 8 30.31 2.39 -1.35
C ARG A 8 30.34 0.87 -1.24
N THR A 9 29.98 0.33 -0.08
CA THR A 9 29.95 -1.13 0.11
C THR A 9 28.83 -1.78 -0.71
N TRP A 10 27.66 -1.12 -0.81
CA TRP A 10 26.58 -1.57 -1.70
C TRP A 10 27.03 -1.58 -3.16
N ARG A 11 27.79 -0.56 -3.60
CA ARG A 11 28.39 -0.51 -4.95
C ARG A 11 29.28 -1.72 -5.21
N ASP A 12 30.17 -2.03 -4.29
CA ASP A 12 31.09 -3.15 -4.45
C ASP A 12 30.32 -4.48 -4.65
N PHE A 13 29.23 -4.67 -3.91
CA PHE A 13 28.34 -5.83 -4.10
C PHE A 13 27.59 -5.78 -5.42
N ALA A 14 27.03 -4.63 -5.80
CA ALA A 14 26.32 -4.43 -7.06
C ALA A 14 27.19 -4.76 -8.27
N ASP A 15 28.43 -4.25 -8.31
CA ASP A 15 29.37 -4.49 -9.39
C ASP A 15 29.80 -5.97 -9.44
N ALA A 16 30.02 -6.59 -8.27
CA ALA A 16 30.35 -8.01 -8.20
C ALA A 16 29.18 -8.90 -8.67
N MET A 17 27.94 -8.56 -8.31
CA MET A 17 26.74 -9.27 -8.76
C MET A 17 26.56 -9.14 -10.28
N ARG A 18 26.71 -7.93 -10.83
CA ARG A 18 26.61 -7.68 -12.28
C ARG A 18 27.74 -8.30 -13.09
N ALA A 19 28.93 -8.48 -12.51
CA ALA A 19 30.01 -9.20 -13.16
C ALA A 19 29.66 -10.69 -13.39
N VAL A 20 28.79 -11.26 -12.55
CA VAL A 20 28.29 -12.65 -12.69
C VAL A 20 27.05 -12.70 -13.57
N ASP A 21 26.08 -11.82 -13.32
CA ASP A 21 24.84 -11.71 -14.09
C ASP A 21 24.56 -10.24 -14.44
N PRO A 22 24.92 -9.79 -15.67
CA PRO A 22 24.65 -8.42 -16.11
C PRO A 22 23.16 -8.06 -16.20
N SER A 23 22.25 -9.04 -16.14
CA SER A 23 20.80 -8.84 -16.22
C SER A 23 20.11 -8.74 -14.85
N ILE A 24 20.85 -8.91 -13.76
CA ILE A 24 20.28 -8.86 -12.41
C ILE A 24 19.70 -7.48 -12.10
N VAL A 25 18.48 -7.47 -11.57
CA VAL A 25 17.80 -6.26 -11.08
C VAL A 25 18.26 -5.99 -9.66
N LEU A 26 18.86 -4.82 -9.45
CA LEU A 26 19.36 -4.38 -8.15
C LEU A 26 18.36 -3.45 -7.48
N ILE A 27 17.87 -3.88 -6.31
CA ILE A 27 16.97 -3.11 -5.47
C ILE A 27 17.76 -2.54 -4.29
N GLY A 28 17.52 -1.28 -3.95
CA GLY A 28 18.13 -0.67 -2.79
C GLY A 28 17.71 0.79 -2.58
N PRO A 29 18.07 1.39 -1.44
CA PRO A 29 18.96 0.84 -0.41
C PRO A 29 18.22 0.20 0.78
N GLU A 30 16.92 -0.10 0.68
CA GLU A 30 16.13 -0.65 1.79
C GLU A 30 16.10 0.33 3.00
N ILE A 31 15.81 1.62 2.77
CA ILE A 31 15.81 2.61 3.86
C ILE A 31 14.71 2.31 4.88
N HIS A 32 15.10 2.05 6.13
CA HIS A 32 14.15 1.87 7.23
C HIS A 32 13.33 3.15 7.51
N GLN A 33 12.03 3.04 7.78
CA GLN A 33 11.18 4.12 8.32
C GLN A 33 11.15 5.43 7.52
N TRP A 34 11.34 5.38 6.21
CA TRP A 34 11.38 6.59 5.39
C TRP A 34 9.99 7.20 5.21
N ALA A 35 9.84 8.50 5.51
CA ALA A 35 8.53 9.17 5.53
C ALA A 35 8.41 10.34 4.54
N GLY A 36 9.47 10.65 3.79
CA GLY A 36 9.50 11.75 2.81
C GLY A 36 9.44 13.12 3.42
N ARG A 37 9.99 13.27 4.64
CA ARG A 37 10.04 14.51 5.41
C ARG A 37 11.44 14.68 5.99
N ASP A 38 12.16 15.69 5.53
CA ASP A 38 13.58 15.91 5.86
C ASP A 38 13.90 15.96 7.37
N ASN A 39 12.94 16.39 8.21
CA ASN A 39 13.12 16.47 9.66
C ASN A 39 13.03 15.12 10.38
N VAL A 40 12.52 14.06 9.74
CA VAL A 40 12.34 12.73 10.34
C VAL A 40 12.92 11.60 9.48
N ASP A 41 13.23 11.86 8.21
CA ASP A 41 13.86 10.87 7.35
C ASP A 41 15.21 10.43 7.94
N PRO A 42 15.59 9.15 7.80
CA PRO A 42 16.78 8.62 8.45
C PRO A 42 18.04 9.38 8.03
N LYS A 43 18.81 9.77 9.05
CA LYS A 43 20.15 10.33 8.89
C LYS A 43 21.17 9.49 9.66
N ASP A 44 22.42 9.51 9.24
CA ASP A 44 23.50 8.89 10.00
C ASP A 44 23.86 9.75 11.23
N SER A 45 24.83 9.30 12.03
CA SER A 45 25.26 10.00 13.24
C SER A 45 25.87 11.39 12.99
N ALA A 46 26.28 11.68 11.75
CA ALA A 46 26.80 12.98 11.32
C ALA A 46 25.70 13.87 10.70
N GLY A 47 24.46 13.39 10.63
CA GLY A 47 23.33 14.11 10.04
C GLY A 47 23.21 13.98 8.53
N ARG A 48 23.97 13.09 7.88
CA ARG A 48 23.85 12.84 6.43
C ARG A 48 22.63 11.99 6.15
N ASP A 49 21.82 12.41 5.19
CA ASP A 49 20.63 11.68 4.75
C ASP A 49 21.02 10.37 4.03
N TRP A 50 20.47 9.24 4.49
CA TRP A 50 20.84 7.93 3.96
C TRP A 50 20.42 7.74 2.51
N LEU A 51 19.20 8.14 2.13
CA LEU A 51 18.68 7.93 0.79
C LEU A 51 19.42 8.81 -0.22
N ARG A 52 19.60 10.10 0.09
CA ARG A 52 20.28 11.05 -0.80
C ARG A 52 21.73 10.67 -1.01
N THR A 53 22.44 10.34 0.08
CA THR A 53 23.83 9.88 -0.01
C THR A 53 23.93 8.63 -0.87
N PHE A 54 23.01 7.67 -0.72
CA PHE A 54 22.96 6.48 -1.55
C PHE A 54 22.76 6.81 -3.02
N LEU A 55 21.78 7.64 -3.36
CA LEU A 55 21.47 7.98 -4.75
C LEU A 55 22.60 8.79 -5.42
N GLN A 56 23.30 9.65 -4.68
CA GLN A 56 24.47 10.36 -5.18
C GLN A 56 25.63 9.43 -5.56
N VAL A 57 25.75 8.29 -4.88
CA VAL A 57 26.81 7.29 -5.13
C VAL A 57 26.36 6.19 -6.10
N ASN A 58 25.08 5.82 -6.07
CA ASN A 58 24.56 4.60 -6.70
C ASN A 58 23.39 4.81 -7.66
N GLY A 59 22.97 6.06 -7.91
CA GLY A 59 21.83 6.36 -8.79
C GLY A 59 22.01 5.91 -10.26
N ASP A 60 23.24 5.66 -10.69
CA ASP A 60 23.56 5.09 -12.01
C ASP A 60 23.44 3.56 -12.06
N ALA A 61 23.46 2.87 -10.91
CA ALA A 61 23.48 1.41 -10.86
C ALA A 61 22.33 0.73 -10.12
N VAL A 62 21.61 1.44 -9.26
CA VAL A 62 20.35 0.91 -8.70
C VAL A 62 19.27 0.88 -9.79
N ASP A 63 18.56 -0.23 -9.88
CA ASP A 63 17.48 -0.41 -10.86
C ASP A 63 16.11 -0.06 -10.27
N VAL A 64 15.91 -0.30 -8.98
CA VAL A 64 14.67 0.02 -8.24
C VAL A 64 15.02 0.64 -6.89
N VAL A 65 14.47 1.81 -6.59
CA VAL A 65 14.73 2.49 -5.32
C VAL A 65 13.74 2.03 -4.26
N SER A 66 14.23 1.46 -3.16
CA SER A 66 13.41 0.85 -2.13
C SER A 66 13.46 1.53 -0.76
N ILE A 67 12.31 1.54 -0.10
CA ILE A 67 12.13 2.01 1.28
C ILE A 67 11.28 1.02 2.08
N HIS A 68 11.37 1.14 3.40
CA HIS A 68 10.47 0.49 4.35
C HIS A 68 9.64 1.54 5.08
N ARG A 69 8.40 1.20 5.42
CA ARG A 69 7.53 2.12 6.15
C ARG A 69 6.55 1.42 7.08
N TYR A 70 6.57 1.85 8.35
CA TYR A 70 5.57 1.48 9.34
C TYR A 70 5.08 2.72 10.09
N PRO A 71 3.81 3.13 9.90
CA PRO A 71 3.33 4.37 10.48
C PRO A 71 3.27 4.40 12.01
N PHE A 72 3.05 3.26 12.67
CA PHE A 72 2.80 3.20 14.11
C PHE A 72 3.72 2.21 14.85
N PRO A 73 3.85 2.34 16.19
CA PRO A 73 3.63 3.55 16.98
C PRO A 73 4.40 4.77 16.47
N ASN A 74 3.81 5.97 16.59
CA ASN A 74 4.42 7.26 16.22
C ASN A 74 4.56 8.22 17.41
N ASN A 75 4.38 7.72 18.63
CA ASN A 75 4.46 8.46 19.88
C ASN A 75 5.65 7.97 20.74
N ALA A 76 6.02 8.76 21.76
CA ALA A 76 7.15 8.47 22.63
C ALA A 76 6.92 7.23 23.50
N GLU A 77 5.67 6.99 23.88
CA GLU A 77 5.21 5.89 24.73
C GLU A 77 5.18 4.53 23.99
N ARG A 78 5.35 4.55 22.65
CA ARG A 78 5.31 3.38 21.77
C ARG A 78 4.00 2.60 21.87
N THR A 79 2.89 3.31 22.08
CA THR A 79 1.55 2.71 22.13
C THR A 79 1.01 2.43 20.73
N PRO A 80 0.20 1.38 20.55
CA PRO A 80 -0.49 1.13 19.27
C PRO A 80 -1.32 2.33 18.81
N ALA A 81 -1.59 2.40 17.51
CA ALA A 81 -2.41 3.45 16.92
C ALA A 81 -3.80 3.52 17.56
N ALA A 82 -4.37 4.72 17.64
CA ALA A 82 -5.82 4.84 17.76
C ALA A 82 -6.48 4.54 16.41
N ALA A 83 -7.75 4.13 16.42
CA ALA A 83 -8.48 3.79 15.20
C ALA A 83 -8.54 4.97 14.22
N ASP A 84 -8.81 6.19 14.70
CA ASP A 84 -8.89 7.38 13.86
C ASP A 84 -7.53 7.78 13.26
N ASP A 85 -6.43 7.57 14.00
CA ASP A 85 -5.09 7.81 13.48
C ASP A 85 -4.77 6.84 12.33
N LEU A 86 -5.13 5.57 12.47
CA LEU A 86 -4.93 4.57 11.42
C LEU A 86 -5.77 4.90 10.18
N ARG A 87 -7.03 5.32 10.34
CA ARG A 87 -7.88 5.76 9.22
C ARG A 87 -7.28 6.95 8.47
N ALA A 88 -6.77 7.93 9.20
CA ALA A 88 -6.16 9.12 8.62
C ALA A 88 -4.80 8.84 7.94
N ASP A 89 -4.08 7.80 8.37
CA ASP A 89 -2.74 7.48 7.85
C ASP A 89 -2.73 7.13 6.37
N ALA A 90 -3.73 6.40 5.87
CA ALA A 90 -3.70 5.86 4.50
C ALA A 90 -3.40 6.93 3.45
N GLN A 91 -3.92 8.16 3.63
CA GLN A 91 -3.70 9.29 2.74
C GLN A 91 -2.22 9.70 2.59
N GLN A 92 -1.41 9.51 3.63
CA GLN A 92 0.00 9.91 3.65
C GLN A 92 0.85 9.12 2.65
N TRP A 93 0.46 7.88 2.31
CA TRP A 93 1.20 7.02 1.39
C TRP A 93 1.35 7.60 -0.01
N THR A 94 0.35 8.33 -0.47
CA THR A 94 0.40 9.08 -1.75
C THR A 94 1.56 10.07 -1.74
N GLN A 95 1.67 10.86 -0.67
CA GLN A 95 2.70 11.88 -0.54
C GLN A 95 4.08 11.25 -0.32
N ILE A 96 4.17 10.14 0.42
CA ILE A 96 5.43 9.39 0.60
C ILE A 96 6.00 8.99 -0.77
N VAL A 97 5.19 8.36 -1.63
CA VAL A 97 5.66 7.92 -2.96
C VAL A 97 6.06 9.11 -3.84
N ARG A 98 5.31 10.20 -3.81
CA ARG A 98 5.65 11.42 -4.58
C ARG A 98 6.95 12.06 -4.09
N SER A 99 7.12 12.21 -2.78
CA SER A 99 8.37 12.69 -2.19
C SER A 99 9.54 11.79 -2.56
N LEU A 100 9.36 10.46 -2.62
CA LEU A 100 10.42 9.51 -2.98
C LEU A 100 10.87 9.75 -4.43
N ARG A 101 9.91 9.85 -5.36
CA ARG A 101 10.18 10.17 -6.76
C ARG A 101 10.88 11.52 -6.91
N ASP A 102 10.49 12.53 -6.13
CA ASP A 102 11.13 13.85 -6.18
C ASP A 102 12.59 13.81 -5.69
N VAL A 103 12.88 13.06 -4.62
CA VAL A 103 14.26 12.84 -4.16
C VAL A 103 15.08 12.10 -5.24
N ILE A 104 14.51 11.05 -5.85
CA ILE A 104 15.18 10.31 -6.92
C ILE A 104 15.55 11.22 -8.08
N ARG A 105 14.61 12.04 -8.57
CA ARG A 105 14.86 12.99 -9.65
C ARG A 105 15.91 14.03 -9.27
N ALA A 106 15.85 14.55 -8.05
CA ALA A 106 16.78 15.56 -7.57
C ALA A 106 18.23 15.05 -7.52
N GLU A 107 18.44 13.82 -7.04
CA GLU A 107 19.77 13.27 -6.85
C GLU A 107 20.35 12.57 -8.09
N THR A 108 19.49 12.04 -8.98
CA THR A 108 19.93 11.23 -10.13
C THR A 108 19.66 11.87 -11.49
N GLY A 109 18.79 12.88 -11.56
CA GLY A 109 18.30 13.45 -12.81
C GLY A 109 17.41 12.50 -13.63
N ARG A 110 16.97 11.37 -13.06
CA ARG A 110 16.19 10.32 -13.73
C ARG A 110 14.90 10.01 -12.97
N ASP A 111 13.96 9.41 -13.67
CA ASP A 111 12.89 8.63 -13.07
C ASP A 111 13.37 7.18 -12.90
N LEU A 112 13.29 6.65 -11.69
CA LEU A 112 13.56 5.24 -11.39
C LEU A 112 12.28 4.57 -10.85
N PRO A 113 12.09 3.27 -11.12
CA PRO A 113 11.12 2.43 -10.42
C PRO A 113 11.27 2.55 -8.90
N VAL A 114 10.16 2.45 -8.18
CA VAL A 114 10.13 2.54 -6.71
C VAL A 114 9.49 1.32 -6.10
N ALA A 115 10.02 0.91 -4.95
CA ALA A 115 9.52 -0.20 -4.18
C ALA A 115 9.31 0.16 -2.71
N ILE A 116 8.26 -0.41 -2.12
CA ILE A 116 8.07 -0.46 -0.67
C ILE A 116 8.29 -1.91 -0.27
N THR A 117 9.54 -2.25 0.04
CA THR A 117 9.97 -3.65 0.24
C THR A 117 9.74 -4.17 1.65
N GLU A 118 9.26 -3.31 2.56
CA GLU A 118 8.82 -3.76 3.87
C GLU A 118 7.81 -2.76 4.44
N MET A 119 6.59 -3.23 4.72
CA MET A 119 5.56 -2.40 5.36
C MET A 119 4.55 -3.19 6.16
N ASN A 120 3.98 -2.53 7.17
CA ASN A 120 2.77 -2.91 7.89
C ASN A 120 2.23 -1.63 8.58
N SER A 121 1.05 -1.68 9.20
CA SER A 121 0.54 -0.55 10.00
C SER A 121 1.45 -0.28 11.21
N HIS A 122 2.07 -1.32 11.78
CA HIS A 122 2.94 -1.19 12.94
C HIS A 122 4.33 -1.82 12.78
N TRP A 123 5.35 -1.21 13.38
CA TRP A 123 6.67 -1.82 13.58
C TRP A 123 6.75 -2.61 14.91
N SER A 124 5.80 -2.42 15.83
CA SER A 124 5.74 -3.12 17.11
C SER A 124 4.90 -4.39 17.03
N GLN A 125 5.19 -5.37 17.90
CA GLN A 125 4.49 -6.66 17.97
C GLN A 125 3.05 -6.56 18.54
N ALA A 126 2.36 -5.46 18.29
CA ALA A 126 1.01 -5.23 18.79
C ALA A 126 0.04 -6.28 18.22
N VAL A 127 -0.91 -6.71 19.06
CA VAL A 127 -1.92 -7.73 18.76
C VAL A 127 -3.22 -7.39 19.48
N SER A 128 -4.34 -7.95 18.99
CA SER A 128 -5.63 -7.96 19.69
C SER A 128 -6.25 -6.59 20.02
N GLY A 129 -5.79 -5.50 19.40
CA GLY A 129 -6.38 -4.17 19.53
C GLY A 129 -7.22 -3.79 18.31
N ALA A 130 -8.03 -2.74 18.43
CA ALA A 130 -8.92 -2.30 17.34
C ALA A 130 -8.13 -1.86 16.09
N ALA A 131 -6.92 -1.34 16.27
CA ALA A 131 -6.07 -0.84 15.19
C ALA A 131 -4.70 -1.54 15.13
N THR A 132 -4.55 -2.72 15.76
CA THR A 132 -3.29 -3.48 15.67
C THR A 132 -3.17 -4.16 14.29
N PRO A 133 -1.96 -4.58 13.88
CA PRO A 133 -1.73 -5.20 12.56
C PRO A 133 -2.64 -6.39 12.20
N ASP A 134 -3.08 -7.14 13.20
CA ASP A 134 -3.98 -8.30 13.05
C ASP A 134 -5.47 -7.93 13.05
N SER A 135 -5.83 -6.66 13.17
CA SER A 135 -7.21 -6.20 13.26
C SER A 135 -7.90 -6.11 11.90
N HIS A 136 -9.23 -6.17 11.92
CA HIS A 136 -10.07 -5.90 10.75
C HIS A 136 -9.81 -4.52 10.16
N LEU A 137 -9.76 -3.48 10.99
CA LEU A 137 -9.50 -2.11 10.54
C LEU A 137 -8.12 -1.98 9.85
N SER A 138 -7.08 -2.67 10.36
CA SER A 138 -5.76 -2.69 9.71
C SER A 138 -5.81 -3.35 8.33
N ALA A 139 -6.68 -4.35 8.12
CA ALA A 139 -6.88 -4.95 6.81
C ALA A 139 -7.59 -4.01 5.82
N ILE A 140 -8.58 -3.23 6.27
CA ILE A 140 -9.25 -2.23 5.43
C ILE A 140 -8.32 -1.05 5.13
N TRP A 141 -7.53 -0.59 6.12
CA TRP A 141 -6.45 0.39 5.91
C TRP A 141 -5.45 -0.07 4.86
N LEU A 142 -4.99 -1.32 4.94
CA LEU A 142 -4.10 -1.92 3.94
C LEU A 142 -4.75 -1.91 2.55
N GLY A 143 -6.06 -2.15 2.49
CA GLY A 143 -6.84 -2.06 1.26
C GLY A 143 -6.74 -0.68 0.61
N ASP A 144 -6.87 0.40 1.40
CA ASP A 144 -6.74 1.76 0.89
C ASP A 144 -5.29 2.10 0.51
N VAL A 145 -4.31 1.69 1.34
CA VAL A 145 -2.89 1.91 1.04
C VAL A 145 -2.51 1.25 -0.29
N LEU A 146 -2.87 -0.01 -0.49
CA LEU A 146 -2.64 -0.72 -1.76
C LEU A 146 -3.18 0.05 -2.96
N GLY A 147 -4.40 0.58 -2.87
CA GLY A 147 -5.03 1.31 -3.96
C GLY A 147 -4.26 2.59 -4.28
N ARG A 148 -3.78 3.30 -3.27
CA ARG A 148 -2.93 4.49 -3.43
C ARG A 148 -1.59 4.14 -4.07
N LEU A 149 -0.96 3.05 -3.67
CA LEU A 149 0.30 2.59 -4.26
C LEU A 149 0.13 2.21 -5.74
N VAL A 150 -0.99 1.56 -6.08
CA VAL A 150 -1.36 1.27 -7.48
C VAL A 150 -1.55 2.56 -8.27
N MET A 151 -2.30 3.54 -7.72
CA MET A 151 -2.52 4.84 -8.37
C MET A 151 -1.22 5.62 -8.59
N GLU A 152 -0.29 5.55 -7.64
CA GLU A 152 1.04 6.16 -7.75
C GLU A 152 2.05 5.28 -8.50
N LYS A 153 1.59 4.16 -9.07
CA LYS A 153 2.37 3.22 -9.91
C LYS A 153 3.65 2.76 -9.23
N VAL A 154 3.55 2.33 -7.97
CA VAL A 154 4.64 1.67 -7.26
C VAL A 154 4.86 0.29 -7.88
N ASP A 155 6.12 -0.03 -8.19
CA ASP A 155 6.47 -1.22 -8.95
C ASP A 155 6.44 -2.50 -8.10
N ILE A 156 6.86 -2.40 -6.83
CA ILE A 156 6.93 -3.53 -5.90
C ILE A 156 6.43 -3.09 -4.53
N MET A 157 5.54 -3.88 -3.92
CA MET A 157 5.21 -3.75 -2.51
C MET A 157 5.27 -5.13 -1.85
N THR A 158 5.90 -5.20 -0.68
CA THR A 158 5.91 -6.40 0.15
C THR A 158 5.53 -6.07 1.59
N GLN A 159 4.40 -6.64 2.00
CA GLN A 159 3.96 -6.58 3.39
C GLN A 159 4.80 -7.50 4.27
N PHE A 160 5.22 -6.97 5.41
CA PHE A 160 5.82 -7.74 6.49
C PHE A 160 4.71 -8.25 7.42
N LEU A 161 4.43 -9.54 7.54
CA LEU A 161 5.09 -10.67 6.88
C LEU A 161 4.07 -11.77 6.52
N LEU A 162 4.53 -12.81 5.83
CA LEU A 162 3.63 -13.88 5.36
C LEU A 162 2.97 -14.67 6.50
N VAL A 163 3.75 -15.09 7.51
CA VAL A 163 3.27 -15.89 8.65
C VAL A 163 3.85 -15.34 9.95
N SER A 164 3.02 -15.14 10.97
CA SER A 164 3.47 -14.87 12.34
C SER A 164 2.67 -15.69 13.37
N GLY A 165 3.28 -15.99 14.52
CA GLY A 165 2.57 -16.63 15.62
C GLY A 165 1.71 -15.64 16.39
N SER A 166 1.25 -16.04 17.59
CA SER A 166 0.44 -15.18 18.47
C SER A 166 1.26 -14.06 19.11
N GLU A 167 2.59 -14.10 19.01
CA GLU A 167 3.50 -13.09 19.53
C GLU A 167 3.53 -11.80 18.72
N SER A 168 2.99 -11.77 17.49
CA SER A 168 2.89 -10.54 16.70
C SER A 168 1.75 -10.59 15.68
N GLY A 169 1.13 -9.43 15.43
CA GLY A 169 -0.02 -9.31 14.53
C GLY A 169 0.34 -9.17 13.05
N PHE A 170 1.62 -9.24 12.68
CA PHE A 170 2.08 -8.82 11.37
C PHE A 170 1.71 -9.76 10.21
N GLY A 171 1.47 -11.04 10.51
CA GLY A 171 1.25 -12.09 9.52
C GLY A 171 0.04 -11.83 8.61
N LEU A 172 0.12 -12.22 7.34
CA LEU A 172 -1.09 -12.49 6.55
C LEU A 172 -1.76 -13.76 7.04
N LEU A 173 -0.96 -14.71 7.50
CA LEU A 173 -1.41 -16.00 8.04
C LEU A 173 -0.97 -16.10 9.50
N GLU A 174 -1.82 -16.76 10.28
CA GLU A 174 -1.46 -17.30 11.59
C GLU A 174 -1.28 -18.82 11.51
N ARG A 175 -1.00 -19.46 12.64
CA ARG A 175 -0.66 -20.88 12.71
C ARG A 175 -1.67 -21.81 12.01
N TYR A 176 -2.95 -21.47 12.03
CA TYR A 176 -4.03 -22.34 11.57
C TYR A 176 -4.99 -21.70 10.57
N GLY A 177 -4.71 -20.50 10.07
CA GLY A 177 -5.63 -19.82 9.18
C GLY A 177 -5.17 -18.45 8.70
N PRO A 178 -5.97 -17.83 7.81
CA PRO A 178 -5.75 -16.46 7.38
C PRO A 178 -6.09 -15.45 8.49
N ARG A 179 -5.32 -14.36 8.54
CA ARG A 179 -5.68 -13.14 9.29
C ARG A 179 -6.46 -12.18 8.39
N PRO A 180 -7.17 -11.17 8.93
CA PRO A 180 -7.95 -10.23 8.12
C PRO A 180 -7.21 -9.65 6.89
N ALA A 181 -5.93 -9.29 7.04
CA ALA A 181 -5.12 -8.74 5.95
C ALA A 181 -4.96 -9.69 4.74
N TYR A 182 -5.09 -11.01 4.92
CA TYR A 182 -5.12 -11.97 3.81
C TYR A 182 -6.28 -11.70 2.84
N PHE A 183 -7.46 -11.36 3.38
CA PHE A 183 -8.66 -11.12 2.58
C PHE A 183 -8.58 -9.81 1.80
N THR A 184 -7.79 -8.83 2.26
CA THR A 184 -7.42 -7.67 1.44
C THR A 184 -6.74 -8.09 0.14
N TYR A 185 -5.79 -9.03 0.16
CA TYR A 185 -5.18 -9.53 -1.09
C TYR A 185 -6.14 -10.37 -1.91
N GLN A 186 -7.09 -11.08 -1.30
CA GLN A 186 -8.15 -11.75 -2.06
C GLN A 186 -9.01 -10.73 -2.82
N MET A 187 -9.35 -9.58 -2.23
CA MET A 187 -10.01 -8.49 -2.95
C MET A 187 -9.19 -8.02 -4.16
N TYR A 188 -7.89 -7.76 -3.97
CA TYR A 188 -7.01 -7.30 -5.05
C TYR A 188 -6.76 -8.36 -6.14
N LYS A 189 -6.86 -9.65 -5.82
CA LYS A 189 -6.83 -10.73 -6.82
C LYS A 189 -7.97 -10.61 -7.84
N HIS A 190 -9.09 -10.01 -7.46
CA HIS A 190 -10.23 -9.78 -8.34
C HIS A 190 -10.20 -8.42 -9.04
N PHE A 191 -9.27 -7.52 -8.69
CA PHE A 191 -9.26 -6.12 -9.15
C PHE A 191 -8.87 -5.99 -10.64
N GLY A 192 -7.78 -6.62 -11.07
CA GLY A 192 -7.29 -6.50 -12.45
C GLY A 192 -5.99 -5.72 -12.57
N ASP A 193 -5.51 -5.58 -13.80
CA ASP A 193 -4.15 -5.16 -14.14
C ASP A 193 -4.10 -3.94 -15.08
N GLN A 194 -5.26 -3.46 -15.55
CA GLN A 194 -5.35 -2.28 -16.43
C GLN A 194 -5.90 -1.08 -15.67
N LEU A 195 -5.03 -0.28 -15.06
CA LEU A 195 -5.46 0.84 -14.22
C LEU A 195 -6.33 1.86 -14.98
N HIS A 196 -7.50 2.18 -14.40
CA HIS A 196 -8.38 3.26 -14.84
C HIS A 196 -8.37 4.42 -13.84
N PHE A 197 -8.64 5.62 -14.35
CA PHE A 197 -8.80 6.78 -13.47
C PHE A 197 -10.08 6.68 -12.65
N ALA A 198 -9.94 6.83 -11.33
CA ALA A 198 -11.04 6.98 -10.39
C ALA A 198 -10.67 8.04 -9.34
N ALA A 199 -11.67 8.74 -8.81
CA ALA A 199 -11.46 9.78 -7.82
C ALA A 199 -12.67 9.93 -6.90
N THR A 200 -12.41 10.35 -5.67
CA THR A 200 -13.39 10.68 -4.63
C THR A 200 -13.04 12.05 -4.02
N ASP A 201 -14.03 12.72 -3.46
CA ASP A 201 -13.82 13.90 -2.60
C ASP A 201 -13.86 13.55 -1.09
N ASP A 202 -14.20 12.31 -0.75
CA ASP A 202 -14.22 11.83 0.63
C ASP A 202 -12.89 11.14 0.98
N PRO A 203 -12.12 11.67 1.95
CA PRO A 203 -10.82 11.13 2.30
C PRO A 203 -10.88 9.74 2.97
N LEU A 204 -12.04 9.32 3.48
CA LEU A 204 -12.25 8.04 4.16
C LEU A 204 -13.16 7.09 3.36
N VAL A 205 -13.64 7.51 2.18
CA VAL A 205 -14.40 6.65 1.26
C VAL A 205 -13.76 6.72 -0.11
N THR A 206 -12.87 5.77 -0.39
CA THR A 206 -12.02 5.77 -1.59
C THR A 206 -12.54 4.86 -2.69
N VAL A 207 -12.10 5.15 -3.92
CA VAL A 207 -12.48 4.43 -5.12
C VAL A 207 -11.26 4.19 -5.99
N TYR A 208 -11.12 2.95 -6.47
CA TYR A 208 -10.10 2.52 -7.43
C TYR A 208 -10.78 1.73 -8.54
N ALA A 209 -10.27 1.80 -9.77
CA ALA A 209 -10.85 1.07 -10.88
C ALA A 209 -9.77 0.47 -11.78
N ALA A 210 -10.02 -0.74 -12.27
CA ALA A 210 -9.14 -1.41 -13.22
C ALA A 210 -9.92 -2.29 -14.18
N GLY A 211 -9.38 -2.46 -15.39
CA GLY A 211 -9.79 -3.49 -16.33
C GLY A 211 -9.07 -4.79 -16.05
N ARG A 212 -9.71 -5.89 -16.45
CA ARG A 212 -9.15 -7.25 -16.42
C ARG A 212 -8.94 -7.79 -17.84
N GLU A 213 -8.06 -8.77 -17.97
CA GLU A 213 -7.82 -9.47 -19.25
C GLU A 213 -9.08 -10.11 -19.85
N ASP A 214 -10.06 -10.50 -19.02
CA ASP A 214 -11.34 -11.06 -19.45
C ASP A 214 -12.35 -10.00 -19.95
N GLY A 215 -11.97 -8.72 -19.97
CA GLY A 215 -12.79 -7.62 -20.43
C GLY A 215 -13.62 -6.94 -19.34
N ALA A 216 -13.63 -7.48 -18.11
CA ALA A 216 -14.39 -6.89 -17.02
C ALA A 216 -13.79 -5.55 -16.56
N LEU A 217 -14.66 -4.58 -16.29
CA LEU A 217 -14.34 -3.40 -15.50
C LEU A 217 -14.58 -3.73 -14.03
N THR A 218 -13.63 -3.39 -13.17
CA THR A 218 -13.81 -3.49 -11.73
C THR A 218 -13.75 -2.12 -11.07
N VAL A 219 -14.55 -1.94 -10.02
CA VAL A 219 -14.58 -0.73 -9.20
C VAL A 219 -14.52 -1.15 -7.74
N LEU A 220 -13.38 -0.89 -7.10
CA LEU A 220 -13.13 -1.14 -5.69
C LEU A 220 -13.49 0.11 -4.88
N LEU A 221 -14.50 0.00 -4.03
CA LEU A 221 -14.97 1.03 -3.11
C LEU A 221 -14.57 0.64 -1.69
N ILE A 222 -13.90 1.53 -0.97
CA ILE A 222 -13.42 1.25 0.39
C ILE A 222 -14.02 2.29 1.34
N ASN A 223 -14.71 1.83 2.38
CA ASN A 223 -15.20 2.67 3.47
C ASN A 223 -14.35 2.42 4.72
N LEU A 224 -13.52 3.41 5.10
CA LEU A 224 -12.70 3.36 6.32
C LEU A 224 -13.45 3.80 7.58
N LYS A 225 -14.65 4.39 7.44
CA LYS A 225 -15.44 4.87 8.57
C LYS A 225 -16.02 3.71 9.37
N ASP A 226 -16.32 3.96 10.63
CA ASP A 226 -17.03 3.03 11.53
C ASP A 226 -18.55 3.06 11.39
N GLU A 227 -19.06 3.84 10.43
CA GLU A 227 -20.48 3.91 10.08
C GLU A 227 -20.72 3.54 8.61
N GLU A 228 -21.93 3.09 8.33
CA GLU A 228 -22.42 2.91 6.96
C GLU A 228 -22.49 4.26 6.24
N VAL A 229 -22.10 4.27 4.97
CA VAL A 229 -22.20 5.46 4.13
C VAL A 229 -22.94 5.14 2.84
N THR A 230 -23.77 6.08 2.40
CA THR A 230 -24.32 6.07 1.04
C THR A 230 -23.68 7.20 0.24
N LYS A 231 -23.19 6.88 -0.96
CA LYS A 231 -22.49 7.82 -1.84
C LYS A 231 -22.99 7.68 -3.28
N PRO A 232 -23.01 8.78 -4.05
CA PRO A 232 -23.21 8.70 -5.49
C PRO A 232 -21.96 8.11 -6.16
N LEU A 233 -22.16 7.07 -6.98
CA LEU A 233 -21.16 6.50 -7.87
C LEU A 233 -21.48 6.90 -9.31
N ARG A 234 -20.49 7.42 -10.03
CA ARG A 234 -20.60 7.74 -11.46
C ARG A 234 -19.54 7.02 -12.25
N ILE A 235 -19.96 6.23 -13.24
CA ILE A 235 -19.06 5.49 -14.13
C ILE A 235 -19.30 6.00 -15.55
N ALA A 236 -18.33 6.74 -16.08
CA ALA A 236 -18.45 7.37 -17.38
C ALA A 236 -18.54 6.31 -18.50
N GLY A 237 -19.56 6.43 -19.36
CA GLY A 237 -19.77 5.52 -20.49
C GLY A 237 -20.46 4.21 -20.14
N LEU A 238 -20.83 3.97 -18.89
CA LEU A 238 -21.58 2.78 -18.50
C LEU A 238 -23.08 2.95 -18.79
N ALA A 239 -23.70 1.92 -19.37
CA ALA A 239 -25.13 1.93 -19.63
C ALA A 239 -25.93 1.81 -18.33
N ASP A 240 -27.04 2.55 -18.22
CA ASP A 240 -27.94 2.43 -17.07
C ASP A 240 -28.59 1.05 -17.02
N GLY A 241 -28.75 0.51 -15.81
CA GLY A 241 -29.31 -0.82 -15.61
C GLY A 241 -28.29 -1.95 -15.75
N THR A 242 -26.99 -1.63 -15.86
CA THR A 242 -25.93 -2.64 -15.90
C THR A 242 -25.85 -3.35 -14.56
N VAL A 243 -25.80 -4.68 -14.57
CA VAL A 243 -25.68 -5.49 -13.36
C VAL A 243 -24.21 -5.75 -13.07
N ALA A 244 -23.75 -5.37 -11.89
CA ALA A 244 -22.44 -5.70 -11.36
C ALA A 244 -22.57 -6.86 -10.36
N GLU A 245 -21.66 -7.83 -10.43
CA GLU A 245 -21.43 -8.76 -9.33
C GLU A 245 -20.71 -8.03 -8.19
N VAL A 246 -21.08 -8.34 -6.95
CA VAL A 246 -20.47 -7.74 -5.76
C VAL A 246 -19.59 -8.78 -5.08
N ILE A 247 -18.33 -8.42 -4.81
CA ILE A 247 -17.46 -9.15 -3.88
C ILE A 247 -17.26 -8.27 -2.66
N ARG A 248 -17.45 -8.84 -1.47
CA ARG A 248 -17.47 -8.11 -0.19
C ARG A 248 -16.37 -8.59 0.74
N PHE A 249 -15.64 -7.64 1.32
CA PHE A 249 -14.86 -7.85 2.53
C PHE A 249 -15.30 -6.85 3.59
N ASP A 250 -15.91 -7.35 4.66
CA ASP A 250 -16.37 -6.58 5.82
C ASP A 250 -16.35 -7.48 7.07
N ARG A 251 -17.11 -7.13 8.12
CA ARG A 251 -17.14 -7.94 9.35
C ARG A 251 -17.86 -9.28 9.20
N GLU A 252 -18.70 -9.43 8.18
CA GLU A 252 -19.53 -10.61 7.94
C GLU A 252 -19.03 -11.45 6.76
N HIS A 253 -18.28 -10.84 5.85
CA HIS A 253 -17.82 -11.46 4.60
C HIS A 253 -16.30 -11.41 4.45
N ASN A 254 -15.71 -12.51 3.99
CA ASN A 254 -14.27 -12.68 3.85
C ASN A 254 -13.81 -12.66 2.37
N ALA A 255 -14.02 -11.53 1.68
CA ALA A 255 -13.70 -11.34 0.26
C ALA A 255 -14.42 -12.34 -0.66
N GLU A 256 -15.74 -12.45 -0.50
CA GLU A 256 -16.58 -13.43 -1.19
C GLU A 256 -17.78 -12.78 -1.91
N PRO A 257 -18.44 -13.49 -2.85
CA PRO A 257 -19.61 -12.96 -3.55
C PRO A 257 -20.76 -12.60 -2.60
N ASP A 258 -21.32 -11.41 -2.78
CA ASP A 258 -22.39 -10.80 -1.96
C ASP A 258 -23.51 -10.25 -2.87
N GLY A 259 -23.99 -11.12 -3.76
CA GLY A 259 -25.07 -10.80 -4.69
C GLY A 259 -24.68 -9.85 -5.82
N THR A 260 -25.62 -9.00 -6.22
CA THR A 260 -25.49 -8.12 -7.39
C THR A 260 -26.03 -6.72 -7.10
N LEU A 261 -25.45 -5.72 -7.76
CA LEU A 261 -25.90 -4.33 -7.72
C LEU A 261 -26.22 -3.84 -9.13
N THR A 262 -27.35 -3.16 -9.30
CA THR A 262 -27.63 -2.45 -10.55
C THR A 262 -26.97 -1.09 -10.52
N VAL A 263 -26.09 -0.84 -11.48
CA VAL A 263 -25.33 0.41 -11.66
C VAL A 263 -25.62 1.03 -13.02
N GLY A 264 -25.06 2.21 -13.26
CA GLY A 264 -25.23 2.94 -14.50
C GLY A 264 -24.25 4.10 -14.61
N ALA A 265 -24.61 5.09 -15.42
CA ALA A 265 -23.85 6.34 -15.49
C ALA A 265 -23.86 7.08 -14.15
N ALA A 266 -24.94 6.91 -13.37
CA ALA A 266 -25.05 7.31 -11.98
C ALA A 266 -25.84 6.28 -11.18
N ALA A 267 -25.38 5.94 -9.97
CA ALA A 267 -26.06 5.09 -9.02
C ALA A 267 -25.77 5.58 -7.58
N GLU A 268 -26.64 5.24 -6.63
CA GLU A 268 -26.30 5.35 -5.21
C GLU A 268 -25.76 4.00 -4.74
N VAL A 269 -24.64 4.03 -4.01
CA VAL A 269 -24.01 2.84 -3.45
C VAL A 269 -23.92 2.97 -1.94
N THR A 270 -24.41 1.96 -1.23
CA THR A 270 -24.33 1.87 0.23
C THR A 270 -23.18 0.94 0.61
N LEU A 271 -22.28 1.45 1.44
CA LEU A 271 -21.06 0.78 1.88
C LEU A 271 -21.14 0.59 3.40
N PRO A 272 -21.12 -0.67 3.90
CA PRO A 272 -21.01 -0.99 5.31
C PRO A 272 -19.78 -0.33 5.96
N PRO A 273 -19.78 -0.16 7.29
CA PRO A 273 -18.60 0.34 8.00
C PRO A 273 -17.40 -0.59 7.79
N GLU A 274 -16.20 -0.01 7.73
CA GLU A 274 -14.92 -0.72 7.65
C GLU A 274 -14.96 -1.85 6.60
N SER A 275 -15.23 -1.49 5.34
CA SER A 275 -15.49 -2.47 4.28
C SER A 275 -14.77 -2.16 2.98
N MET A 276 -14.56 -3.21 2.19
CA MET A 276 -14.18 -3.17 0.78
C MET A 276 -15.31 -3.80 -0.03
N THR A 277 -15.78 -3.09 -1.06
CA THR A 277 -16.80 -3.55 -2.01
C THR A 277 -16.18 -3.53 -3.39
N LEU A 278 -16.05 -4.68 -4.05
CA LEU A 278 -15.61 -4.74 -5.43
C LEU A 278 -16.83 -5.01 -6.31
N LEU A 279 -17.11 -4.07 -7.20
CA LEU A 279 -18.08 -4.25 -8.27
C LEU A 279 -17.34 -4.84 -9.48
N VAL A 280 -17.81 -5.96 -10.01
CA VAL A 280 -17.30 -6.58 -11.23
C VAL A 280 -18.36 -6.45 -12.32
N ILE A 281 -18.03 -5.70 -13.37
CA ILE A 281 -18.93 -5.30 -14.45
C ILE A 281 -18.43 -5.94 -15.76
N GLN A 282 -19.29 -6.68 -16.44
CA GLN A 282 -19.02 -7.32 -17.73
C GLN A 282 -19.40 -6.44 -18.92
#